data_AF-A0A976KR78-F1
#
_entry.id   AF-A0A976KR78-F1
#
_cell.length_a   1.000
_cell.length_b   1.000
_cell.length_c   1.000
_cell.angle_alpha   90.00
_cell.angle_beta   90.00
_cell.angle_gamma   90.00
#
_symmetry.space_group_name_H-M   'P 1'
#
loop_
_entity.id
_entity.type
_entity.pdbx_description
1 polymer ?
#
loop_
_entity_poly.entity_id
_entity_poly.type
_entity_poly.pdbx_seq_one_letter_code
_entity_poly.pdbx_strand_id
1 'polypeptide(L)'
;MSSHRARWLDGFLDHLDVTPEQGKVIRREAGEIVDQLRDLKGEMRGARSDIARALRGDSFDETVMGESFARQDESIRRAREQLVAGLARVHDALEPHQRERFADLLDRGLRGSFRPYRDPA
;
A
#
# COMPACT_ATOMS: atom_id res chain seq x y z
N MET A 1 7.60 5.09 18.25
CA MET A 1 7.28 5.12 16.80
C MET A 1 8.53 4.72 16.02
N SER A 2 8.45 3.72 15.14
CA SER A 2 9.64 3.08 14.54
C SER A 2 10.55 4.06 13.78
N SER A 3 11.73 4.32 14.34
CA SER A 3 12.75 5.29 13.90
C SER A 3 13.25 5.13 12.45
N HIS A 4 13.03 3.98 11.82
CA HIS A 4 13.48 3.72 10.45
C HIS A 4 12.54 4.28 9.37
N ARG A 5 11.23 4.34 9.64
CA ARG A 5 10.24 4.84 8.67
C ARG A 5 10.33 6.36 8.50
N ALA A 6 10.48 7.07 9.61
CA ALA A 6 10.69 8.52 9.59
C ALA A 6 11.95 8.87 8.78
N ARG A 7 13.08 8.19 9.07
CA ARG A 7 14.34 8.38 8.34
C ARG A 7 14.26 8.06 6.85
N TRP A 8 13.52 7.01 6.47
CA TRP A 8 13.31 6.72 5.04
C TRP A 8 12.49 7.81 4.35
N LEU A 9 11.43 8.29 5.01
CA LEU A 9 10.60 9.37 4.48
C LEU A 9 11.39 10.68 4.39
N ASP A 10 12.24 10.98 5.37
CA ASP A 10 13.10 12.17 5.36
C ASP A 10 14.04 12.14 4.14
N GLY A 11 14.77 11.05 3.94
CA GLY A 11 15.66 10.91 2.77
C GLY A 11 14.91 10.90 1.43
N PHE A 12 13.66 10.43 1.41
CA PHE A 12 12.80 10.49 0.24
C PHE A 12 12.39 11.92 -0.11
N LEU A 13 12.00 12.73 0.89
CA LEU A 13 11.64 14.13 0.68
C LEU A 13 12.85 14.96 0.26
N ASP A 14 14.01 14.74 0.88
CA ASP A 14 15.25 15.40 0.51
C ASP A 14 15.63 15.11 -0.96
N HIS A 15 15.41 13.88 -1.43
CA HIS A 15 15.68 13.51 -2.83
C HIS A 15 14.72 14.19 -3.83
N LEU A 16 13.49 14.46 -3.42
CA LEU A 16 12.50 15.15 -4.24
C LEU A 16 12.68 16.68 -4.25
N ASP A 17 13.58 17.23 -3.43
CA ASP A 17 13.80 18.68 -3.30
C ASP A 17 12.49 19.43 -3.03
N VAL A 18 11.68 18.88 -2.12
CA VAL A 18 10.37 19.45 -1.79
C VAL A 18 10.49 20.51 -0.70
N THR A 19 9.65 21.53 -0.80
CA THR A 19 9.53 22.55 0.25
C THR A 19 8.96 21.94 1.54
N PRO A 20 9.16 22.60 2.70
CA PRO A 20 8.60 22.12 3.97
C PRO A 20 7.08 21.91 3.92
N GLU A 21 6.34 22.76 3.22
CA GLU A 21 4.89 22.65 3.07
C GLU A 21 4.48 21.47 2.18
N GLN A 22 5.15 21.27 1.04
CA GLN A 22 4.97 20.07 0.22
C GLN A 22 5.29 18.80 1.00
N GLY A 23 6.35 18.83 1.80
CA GLY A 23 6.73 17.74 2.68
C GLY A 23 5.60 17.33 3.62
N LYS A 24 4.93 18.29 4.29
CA LYS A 24 3.80 18.01 5.19
C LYS A 24 2.66 17.28 4.48
N VAL A 25 2.31 17.70 3.26
CA VAL A 25 1.29 17.03 2.44
C VAL A 25 1.70 15.58 2.20
N ILE A 26 2.91 15.35 1.70
CA ILE A 26 3.40 14.00 1.41
C ILE A 26 3.43 13.11 2.66
N ARG A 27 3.83 13.63 3.83
CA ARG A 27 3.83 12.84 5.08
C ARG A 27 2.43 12.43 5.50
N ARG A 28 1.46 13.33 5.38
CA ARG A 28 0.05 13.04 5.68
C ARG A 28 -0.45 11.91 4.78
N GLU A 29 -0.30 12.08 3.47
CA GLU A 29 -0.77 11.08 2.49
C GLU A 29 -0.06 9.73 2.67
N ALA A 30 1.25 9.73 2.92
CA ALA A 30 2.00 8.52 3.21
C ALA A 30 1.53 7.82 4.50
N GLY A 31 1.18 8.59 5.53
CA GLY A 31 0.61 8.07 6.77
C GLY A 31 -0.73 7.37 6.53
N GLU A 32 -1.64 8.04 5.83
CA GLU A 32 -2.96 7.51 5.47
C GLU A 32 -2.84 6.21 4.67
N ILE A 33 -1.99 6.18 3.64
CA ILE A 33 -1.73 4.98 2.83
C ILE A 33 -1.19 3.83 3.70
N VAL A 34 -0.25 4.11 4.62
CA VAL A 34 0.35 3.08 5.48
C VAL A 34 -0.67 2.49 6.45
N ASP A 35 -1.49 3.32 7.08
CA ASP A 35 -2.54 2.84 7.99
C ASP A 35 -3.54 1.96 7.24
N GLN A 36 -3.90 2.36 6.02
CA GLN A 36 -4.82 1.60 5.20
C GLN A 36 -4.25 0.25 4.72
N LEU A 37 -2.96 0.22 4.37
CA LEU A 37 -2.26 -1.03 4.06
C LEU A 37 -2.16 -1.95 5.29
N ARG A 38 -2.03 -1.39 6.49
CA ARG A 38 -2.04 -2.16 7.74
C ARG A 38 -3.41 -2.80 7.95
N ASP A 39 -4.49 -2.06 7.69
CA ASP A 39 -5.85 -2.56 7.85
C ASP A 39 -6.14 -3.66 6.82
N LEU A 40 -5.75 -3.46 5.56
CA LEU A 40 -5.85 -4.49 4.51
C LEU A 40 -5.07 -5.77 4.90
N LYS A 41 -3.87 -5.63 5.49
CA LYS A 41 -3.11 -6.78 5.99
C LYS A 41 -3.81 -7.49 7.15
N GLY A 42 -4.51 -6.75 8.00
CA GLY A 42 -5.36 -7.28 9.06
C GLY A 42 -6.49 -8.15 8.49
N GLU A 43 -7.22 -7.61 7.51
CA GLU A 43 -8.29 -8.30 6.80
C GLU A 43 -7.80 -9.57 6.11
N MET A 44 -6.65 -9.53 5.41
CA MET A 44 -6.05 -10.73 4.80
C MET A 44 -5.64 -11.79 5.82
N ARG A 45 -5.28 -11.40 7.05
CA ARG A 45 -4.99 -12.35 8.12
C ARG A 45 -6.27 -12.98 8.67
N GLY A 46 -7.34 -12.20 8.81
CA GLY A 46 -8.68 -12.67 9.16
C GLY A 46 -9.19 -13.69 8.14
N ALA A 47 -9.10 -13.35 6.85
CA ALA A 47 -9.46 -14.22 5.73
C ALA A 47 -8.78 -15.60 5.79
N ARG A 48 -7.46 -15.63 6.04
CA ARG A 48 -6.73 -16.89 6.21
C ARG A 48 -7.24 -17.72 7.40
N SER A 49 -7.62 -17.07 8.49
CA SER A 49 -8.22 -17.74 9.64
C SER A 49 -9.60 -18.32 9.32
N ASP A 50 -10.41 -17.59 8.56
CA ASP A 50 -11.75 -18.04 8.14
C ASP A 50 -11.67 -19.23 7.18
N ILE A 51 -10.76 -19.17 6.20
CA ILE A 51 -10.45 -20.31 5.32
C ILE A 51 -9.98 -21.51 6.14
N ALA A 52 -9.05 -21.31 7.07
CA ALA A 52 -8.53 -22.40 7.91
C ALA A 52 -9.62 -22.98 8.85
N ARG A 53 -10.64 -22.20 9.23
CA ARG A 53 -11.79 -22.69 9.98
C ARG A 53 -12.71 -23.51 9.06
N ALA A 54 -13.05 -23.00 7.89
CA ALA A 54 -13.90 -23.67 6.90
C ALA A 54 -13.32 -25.02 6.46
N LEU A 55 -11.99 -25.11 6.29
CA LEU A 55 -11.31 -26.36 5.92
C LEU A 55 -11.20 -27.39 7.06
N ARG A 56 -11.35 -26.98 8.32
CA ARG A 56 -11.29 -27.89 9.49
C ARG A 56 -12.67 -28.35 9.96
N GLY A 57 -13.74 -27.72 9.47
CA GLY A 57 -15.11 -28.12 9.81
C GLY A 57 -15.50 -29.44 9.15
N ASP A 58 -16.53 -30.08 9.71
CA ASP A 58 -17.08 -31.33 9.16
C ASP A 58 -17.72 -31.14 7.78
N SER A 59 -18.04 -29.88 7.42
CA SER A 59 -18.47 -29.48 6.08
C SER A 59 -17.92 -28.09 5.74
N PHE A 60 -17.78 -27.82 4.45
CA PHE A 60 -17.31 -26.53 3.96
C PHE A 60 -18.45 -25.52 3.95
N ASP A 61 -18.29 -24.42 4.71
CA ASP A 61 -19.29 -23.35 4.80
C ASP A 61 -19.07 -22.30 3.70
N GLU A 62 -19.74 -22.48 2.56
CA GLU A 62 -19.67 -21.56 1.42
C GLU A 62 -20.22 -20.16 1.74
N THR A 63 -21.16 -20.05 2.67
CA THR A 63 -21.80 -18.77 3.03
C THR A 63 -20.80 -17.88 3.77
N VAL A 64 -20.13 -18.42 4.78
CA VAL A 64 -19.08 -17.71 5.53
C VAL A 64 -17.92 -17.30 4.61
N MET A 65 -17.58 -18.15 3.63
CA MET A 65 -16.56 -17.83 2.63
C MET A 65 -16.97 -16.68 1.73
N GLY A 66 -18.21 -16.68 1.22
CA GLY A 66 -18.75 -15.59 0.40
C GLY A 66 -18.74 -14.25 1.13
N GLU A 67 -19.16 -14.22 2.39
CA GLU A 67 -19.12 -13.01 3.22
C GLU A 67 -17.70 -12.50 3.46
N SER A 68 -16.73 -13.42 3.65
CA SER A 68 -15.32 -13.05 3.83
C SER A 68 -14.75 -12.41 2.56
N PHE A 69 -15.07 -12.94 1.39
CA PHE A 69 -14.65 -12.32 0.12
C PHE A 69 -15.29 -10.96 -0.10
N ALA A 70 -16.58 -10.80 0.18
CA ALA A 70 -17.25 -9.50 0.05
C ALA A 70 -16.60 -8.41 0.92
N ARG A 71 -16.19 -8.74 2.16
CA ARG A 71 -15.44 -7.81 3.04
C ARG A 71 -14.07 -7.45 2.47
N GLN A 72 -13.37 -8.41 1.86
CA GLN A 72 -12.07 -8.18 1.23
C GLN A 72 -12.17 -7.28 0.01
N ASP A 73 -13.14 -7.55 -0.87
CA ASP A 73 -13.37 -6.76 -2.08
C ASP A 73 -13.65 -5.30 -1.74
N GLU A 74 -14.50 -5.06 -0.74
CA GLU A 74 -14.81 -3.72 -0.25
C GLU A 74 -13.58 -3.03 0.34
N SER A 75 -12.75 -3.75 1.10
CA SER A 75 -11.51 -3.22 1.68
C SER A 75 -10.48 -2.86 0.60
N ILE A 76 -10.33 -3.70 -0.42
CA ILE A 76 -9.46 -3.46 -1.57
C ILE A 76 -9.96 -2.26 -2.38
N ARG A 77 -11.27 -2.16 -2.59
CA ARG A 77 -11.89 -1.03 -3.29
C ARG A 77 -11.57 0.29 -2.59
N ARG A 78 -11.80 0.37 -1.27
CA ARG A 78 -11.48 1.56 -0.47
C ARG A 78 -10.00 1.91 -0.48
N ALA A 79 -9.12 0.91 -0.40
CA ALA A 79 -7.68 1.11 -0.48
C ALA A 79 -7.27 1.71 -1.83
N ARG A 80 -7.85 1.23 -2.92
CA ARG A 80 -7.59 1.76 -4.27
C ARG A 80 -8.05 3.21 -4.41
N GLU A 81 -9.26 3.52 -3.95
CA GLU A 81 -9.81 4.87 -4.01
C GLU A 81 -8.97 5.89 -3.26
N GLN A 82 -8.56 5.54 -2.04
CA GLN A 82 -7.71 6.42 -1.22
C GLN A 82 -6.29 6.53 -1.76
N LEU A 83 -5.72 5.44 -2.29
CA LEU A 83 -4.42 5.51 -2.96
C LEU A 83 -4.43 6.46 -4.16
N VAL A 84 -5.45 6.37 -5.02
CA VAL A 84 -5.61 7.27 -6.17
C VAL A 84 -5.78 8.71 -5.70
N ALA A 85 -6.63 8.95 -4.69
CA ALA A 85 -6.86 10.28 -4.15
C ALA A 85 -5.60 10.87 -3.51
N GLY A 86 -4.82 10.07 -2.77
CA GLY A 86 -3.56 10.49 -2.17
C GLY A 86 -2.49 10.81 -3.22
N LEU A 87 -2.36 9.97 -4.25
CA LEU A 87 -1.46 10.24 -5.38
C LEU A 87 -1.83 11.52 -6.12
N ALA A 88 -3.12 11.79 -6.33
CA ALA A 88 -3.58 13.04 -6.92
C ALA A 88 -3.19 14.26 -6.07
N ARG A 89 -3.40 14.20 -4.75
CA ARG A 89 -3.00 15.28 -3.83
C ARG A 89 -1.49 15.52 -3.82
N VAL A 90 -0.68 14.46 -3.83
CA VAL A 90 0.78 14.57 -3.95
C VAL A 90 1.15 15.20 -5.29
N HIS A 91 0.60 14.70 -6.40
CA HIS A 91 0.84 15.25 -7.72
C HIS A 91 0.55 16.76 -7.78
N ASP A 92 -0.59 17.19 -7.25
CA ASP A 92 -1.01 18.60 -7.24
C ASP A 92 -0.09 19.48 -6.39
N ALA A 93 0.47 18.94 -5.30
CA ALA A 93 1.41 19.65 -4.45
C ALA A 93 2.81 19.80 -5.09
N LEU A 94 3.20 18.88 -5.97
CA LEU A 94 4.53 18.84 -6.58
C LEU A 94 4.63 19.73 -7.83
N GLU A 95 5.80 20.30 -8.04
CA GLU A 95 6.19 20.98 -9.28
C GLU A 95 6.54 19.97 -10.41
N PRO A 96 6.52 20.38 -11.69
CA PRO A 96 6.77 19.47 -12.82
C PRO A 96 8.04 18.61 -12.67
N HIS A 97 9.15 19.23 -12.31
CA HIS A 97 10.43 18.53 -12.15
C HIS A 97 10.43 17.57 -10.93
N GLN A 98 9.65 17.87 -9.89
CA GLN A 98 9.52 17.00 -8.71
C GLN A 98 8.62 15.79 -9.02
N ARG A 99 7.59 15.97 -9.86
CA ARG A 99 6.72 14.89 -10.35
C ARG A 99 7.50 13.86 -11.17
N GLU A 100 8.40 14.30 -12.03
CA GLU A 100 9.28 13.41 -12.80
C GLU A 100 10.16 12.57 -11.87
N ARG A 101 10.84 13.19 -10.90
CA ARG A 101 11.64 12.46 -9.90
C ARG A 101 10.79 11.48 -9.09
N PHE A 102 9.58 11.89 -8.71
CA PHE A 102 8.65 11.02 -7.98
C PHE A 102 8.22 9.82 -8.82
N ALA A 103 7.91 10.02 -10.09
CA ALA A 103 7.56 8.94 -11.03
C ALA A 103 8.74 7.96 -11.24
N ASP A 104 9.95 8.48 -11.42
CA ASP A 104 11.18 7.68 -11.56
C ASP A 104 11.42 6.79 -10.33
N LEU A 105 11.19 7.31 -9.13
CA LEU A 105 11.33 6.54 -7.89
C LEU A 105 10.29 5.42 -7.79
N LEU A 106 9.03 5.71 -8.14
CA LEU A 106 7.96 4.71 -8.16
C LEU A 106 8.28 3.57 -9.14
N ASP A 107 8.75 3.90 -10.34
CA ASP A 107 9.13 2.91 -11.36
C ASP A 107 10.33 2.06 -10.90
N ARG A 108 11.36 2.66 -10.29
CA ARG A 108 12.53 1.93 -9.76
C ARG A 108 12.17 1.02 -8.57
N GLY A 109 11.25 1.44 -7.71
CA GLY A 109 10.78 0.65 -6.56
C GLY A 109 9.94 -0.56 -6.96
N LEU A 110 9.18 -0.47 -8.05
CA LEU A 110 8.37 -1.56 -8.59
C LEU A 110 9.23 -2.61 -9.31
N ARG A 111 10.33 -2.19 -9.97
CA ARG A 111 11.27 -3.09 -10.66
C ARG A 111 12.14 -3.94 -9.72
N GLY A 112 12.21 -3.61 -8.43
CA GLY A 112 12.98 -4.37 -7.43
C GLY A 112 12.30 -5.64 -6.90
N SER A 113 10.99 -5.82 -7.12
CA SER A 113 10.21 -6.92 -6.51
C SER A 113 9.76 -8.03 -7.48
N PHE A 114 10.06 -7.93 -8.78
CA PHE A 114 9.75 -8.98 -9.78
C PHE A 114 11.01 -9.41 -10.54
N ARG A 115 11.90 -10.16 -9.86
CA ARG A 115 12.84 -11.05 -10.53
C ARG A 115 12.76 -12.43 -9.88
N PRO A 116 11.93 -13.37 -10.39
CA PRO A 116 12.14 -14.77 -10.04
C PRO A 116 13.52 -15.17 -10.61
N TYR A 117 14.48 -15.45 -9.72
CA TYR A 117 15.63 -16.26 -10.13
C TYR A 117 15.09 -17.66 -10.41
N ARG A 118 14.94 -18.01 -11.69
CA ARG A 118 14.70 -19.36 -12.15
C ARG A 118 15.73 -19.64 -13.24
N ASP A 119 16.78 -20.38 -12.88
CA ASP A 119 17.59 -21.08 -13.87
C ASP A 119 16.71 -22.13 -14.57
N PRO A 120 16.67 -22.16 -15.91
CA PRO A 120 16.38 -23.40 -16.61
C PRO A 120 17.60 -24.33 -16.52
N ALA A 121 17.30 -25.62 -16.31
CA ALA A 121 18.22 -26.75 -16.14
C ALA A 121 19.48 -26.76 -17.02
#